data_AF-A0A3M0XU02-F1
#
_entry.id   AF-A0A3M0XU02-F1
#
_cell.length_a   1.000
_cell.length_b   1.000
_cell.length_c   1.000
_cell.angle_alpha   90.00
_cell.angle_beta   90.00
_cell.angle_gamma   90.00
#
_symmetry.space_group_name_H-M   'P 1'
#
loop_
_entity.id
_entity.type
_entity.pdbx_description
1 polymer ?
#
loop_
_entity_poly.entity_id
_entity_poly.type
_entity_poly.pdbx_seq_one_letter_code
_entity_poly.pdbx_strand_id
1 'polypeptide(L)' 'MCGGRPCIRGMRIRVRDILEMLAAGMSGEEILRDYPYLEAEDIKAALEYAAESFDHPVVRVA' A
#
# COMPACT_ATOMS: atom_id res chain seq x y z
N MET A 1 19.23 -2.10 -1.88
CA MET A 1 19.05 -1.82 -0.44
C MET A 1 18.07 -0.66 -0.32
N CYS A 2 16.81 -0.93 0.00
CA CYS A 2 15.77 0.10 0.07
C CYS A 2 15.96 0.94 1.34
N GLY A 3 16.27 2.24 1.15
CA GLY A 3 16.57 3.20 2.21
C GLY A 3 15.39 3.48 3.14
N GLY A 4 15.25 2.68 4.19
CA GLY A 4 14.48 3.01 5.40
C GLY A 4 12.97 3.11 5.25
N ARG A 5 12.40 2.68 4.12
CA ARG A 5 10.94 2.65 3.92
C ARG A 5 10.45 1.21 3.85
N PRO A 6 9.32 0.87 4.51
CA PRO A 6 8.76 -0.46 4.44
C PRO A 6 8.37 -0.75 2.98
N CYS A 7 9.16 -1.61 2.35
CA CYS A 7 8.85 -2.19 1.06
C CYS A 7 8.11 -3.49 1.31
N ILE A 8 7.02 -3.71 0.58
CA ILE A 8 6.37 -5.01 0.50
C ILE A 8 7.41 -6.00 -0.03
N ARG A 9 7.56 -7.15 0.65
CA ARG A 9 8.63 -8.16 0.50
C ARG A 9 9.35 -8.14 -0.86
N GLY A 10 10.51 -7.49 -0.93
CA GLY A 10 11.39 -7.55 -2.10
C GLY A 10 10.86 -6.85 -3.36
N MET A 11 9.74 -6.11 -3.27
CA MET A 11 9.11 -5.40 -4.38
C MET A 11 9.49 -3.92 -4.37
N ARG A 12 9.59 -3.32 -5.56
CA ARG A 12 9.77 -1.86 -5.70
C ARG A 12 8.45 -1.08 -5.61
N ILE A 13 7.33 -1.74 -5.35
CA ILE A 13 6.05 -1.07 -5.07
C ILE A 13 6.05 -0.60 -3.61
N ARG A 14 5.68 0.67 -3.40
CA ARG A 14 5.53 1.21 -2.05
C ARG A 14 4.10 0.95 -1.59
N VAL A 15 3.91 0.75 -0.29
CA VAL A 15 2.58 0.67 0.34
C VAL A 15 1.68 1.84 -0.08
N ARG A 16 2.25 3.04 -0.23
CA ARG A 16 1.53 4.22 -0.70
C ARG A 16 0.93 4.06 -2.10
N ASP A 17 1.63 3.42 -3.03
CA ASP A 17 1.15 3.26 -4.40
C ASP A 17 -0.11 2.36 -4.41
N ILE A 18 -0.15 1.32 -3.57
CA ILE A 18 -1.34 0.47 -3.38
C ILE A 18 -2.50 1.25 -2.78
N LEU A 19 -2.24 2.05 -1.75
CA LEU A 19 -3.26 2.89 -1.12
C LEU A 19 -3.81 3.96 -2.08
N GLU A 20 -2.98 4.53 -2.95
CA GLU A 20 -3.41 5.46 -4.00
C GLU A 20 -4.34 4.79 -5.03
N MET A 21 -4.05 3.55 -5.43
CA MET A 21 -4.91 2.78 -6.33
C MET A 21 -6.26 2.44 -5.68
N LEU A 22 -6.24 2.00 -4.42
CA LEU A 22 -7.46 1.78 -3.64
C LEU A 22 -8.26 3.07 -3.47
N ALA A 23 -7.60 4.20 -3.20
CA ALA A 23 -8.24 5.51 -3.10
C ALA A 23 -8.81 6.02 -4.45
N ALA A 24 -8.21 5.61 -5.57
CA ALA A 24 -8.74 5.86 -6.92
C ALA A 24 -9.98 5.01 -7.25
N GLY A 25 -10.39 4.11 -6.35
CA GLY A 25 -11.57 3.26 -6.51
C GLY A 25 -11.30 1.91 -7.18
N MET A 26 -10.03 1.54 -7.39
CA MET A 26 -9.71 0.18 -7.83
C MET A 26 -10.00 -0.82 -6.71
N SER A 27 -10.60 -1.94 -7.08
CA SER A 27 -10.74 -3.11 -6.22
C SER A 27 -9.41 -3.83 -6.03
N GLY A 28 -9.26 -4.55 -4.90
CA GLY A 28 -8.08 -5.37 -4.67
C GLY A 28 -7.85 -6.39 -5.78
N GLU A 29 -8.92 -6.94 -6.35
CA GLU A 29 -8.84 -7.90 -7.47
C GLU A 29 -8.30 -7.26 -8.76
N GLU A 30 -8.70 -6.02 -9.09
CA GLU A 30 -8.15 -5.28 -10.23
C GLU A 30 -6.66 -4.98 -10.04
N ILE A 31 -6.27 -4.60 -8.83
CA ILE A 31 -4.86 -4.37 -8.47
C ILE A 31 -4.07 -5.68 -8.64
N LEU A 32 -4.58 -6.81 -8.15
CA LEU A 32 -3.93 -8.12 -8.33
C LEU A 32 -3.87 -8.55 -9.80
N ARG A 33 -4.84 -8.13 -10.62
CA ARG A 33 -4.86 -8.43 -12.06
C ARG A 33 -3.81 -7.63 -12.83
N ASP A 34 -3.68 -6.34 -12.52
CA ASP A 34 -2.70 -5.45 -13.15
C ASP A 34 -1.29 -5.68 -12.60
N TYR A 35 -1.21 -6.18 -11.36
CA TYR A 35 0.01 -6.51 -10.65
C TYR A 35 -0.04 -7.98 -10.18
N PRO A 36 0.13 -8.95 -11.09
CA PRO A 36 0.04 -10.39 -10.77
C PRO A 36 1.14 -10.90 -9.84
N TYR A 37 2.04 -10.02 -9.44
CA TYR A 37 3.10 -10.26 -8.49
C TYR A 37 2.73 -9.81 -7.06
N LEU A 38 1.64 -9.06 -6.90
CA LEU A 38 1.06 -8.76 -5.60
C LEU A 38 0.18 -9.93 -5.16
N GLU A 39 0.17 -10.17 -3.85
CA GLU A 39 -0.75 -11.11 -3.21
C GLU A 39 -1.85 -10.34 -2.45
N ALA A 40 -2.98 -10.99 -2.17
CA ALA A 40 -4.05 -10.36 -1.40
C ALA A 40 -3.55 -9.96 0.01
N GLU A 41 -2.61 -10.73 0.54
CA GLU A 41 -1.88 -10.50 1.78
C GLU A 41 -1.09 -9.19 1.76
N ASP A 42 -0.53 -8.82 0.60
CA ASP A 42 0.23 -7.57 0.45
C ASP A 42 -0.68 -6.34 0.52
N ILE A 43 -1.87 -6.44 -0.07
CA ILE A 43 -2.91 -5.41 0.00
C ILE A 43 -3.41 -5.28 1.44
N LYS A 44 -3.62 -6.41 2.12
CA LYS A 44 -4.02 -6.43 3.53
C LYS A 44 -2.95 -5.81 4.43
N ALA A 45 -1.68 -6.18 4.25
CA ALA A 45 -0.56 -5.60 4.99
C ALA A 45 -0.40 -4.09 4.71
N ALA A 46 -0.67 -3.65 3.48
CA ALA A 46 -0.67 -2.22 3.13
C ALA A 46 -1.77 -1.45 3.87
N LEU A 47 -2.97 -2.04 3.99
CA LEU A 47 -4.08 -1.47 4.74
C LEU A 47 -3.82 -1.48 6.26
N GLU A 48 -3.26 -2.56 6.80
CA GLU A 48 -2.86 -2.64 8.20
C GLU A 48 -1.78 -1.60 8.53
N TYR A 49 -0.76 -1.48 7.67
CA TYR A 49 0.25 -0.43 7.81
C TYR A 49 -0.36 0.97 7.73
N ALA A 50 -1.34 1.20 6.85
CA ALA A 50 -2.05 2.48 6.79
C ALA A 50 -2.79 2.74 8.11
N ALA A 51 -3.55 1.76 8.61
CA ALA A 51 -4.30 1.85 9.86
C ALA A 51 -3.38 2.13 11.06
N GLU A 52 -2.23 1.45 11.16
CA GLU A 52 -1.21 1.72 12.19
C GLU A 52 -0.52 3.07 11.98
N SER A 53 -0.31 3.48 10.74
CA SER A 53 0.34 4.76 10.42
C SER A 53 -0.56 5.97 10.67
N PHE A 54 -1.89 5.81 10.70
CA PHE A 54 -2.83 6.89 11.08
C PHE A 54 -2.76 7.24 12.57
N ASP A 55 -2.17 6.39 13.42
CA ASP A 55 -1.82 6.74 14.81
C ASP A 55 -0.63 7.71 14.90
N HIS A 56 0.05 7.98 13.77
CA HIS A 56 0.92 9.14 13.62
C HIS A 56 0.18 10.23 12.82
N PRO A 57 -0.15 11.38 13.44
CA PRO A 57 -0.98 12.40 12.82
C PRO A 57 -0.22 13.07 11.68
N VAL A 58 -0.32 12.54 10.47
CA VAL A 58 -0.01 13.29 9.26
C VAL A 58 -1.32 13.87 8.74
N VAL A 59 -1.88 14.79 9.53
CA VAL A 59 -2.96 15.67 9.10
C VAL A 59 -2.36 16.69 8.14
N ARG A 60 -2.58 16.50 6.84
CA ARG A 60 -2.51 17.63 5.91
C ARG A 60 -3.91 18.25 5.84
N VAL A 61 -4.09 19.32 6.60
CA VAL A 61 -5.19 20.27 6.39
C VAL A 61 -4.94 20.98 5.06
N ALA A 62 -5.92 20.95 4.18
CA ALA A 62 -6.04 21.89 3.06
C ALA A 62 -6.91 23.08 3.49
#